data_AF-A0A7W1D250-F1
#
_entry.id   AF-A0A7W1D250-F1
#
_cell.length_a   1.000
_cell.length_b   1.000
_cell.length_c   1.000
_cell.angle_alpha   90.00
_cell.angle_beta   90.00
_cell.angle_gamma   90.00
#
_symmetry.space_group_name_H-M   'P 1'
#
loop_
_entity.id
_entity.type
_entity.pdbx_description
1 polymer ?
#
loop_
_entity_poly.entity_id
_entity_poly.type
_entity_poly.pdbx_seq_one_letter_code
_entity_poly.pdbx_strand_id
1 'polypeptide(L)'
;MAKCAFIKPGGDRCKATATEGYDHCYGHRPDLAEERRRNASKGGRRGGRGRPASEISKLKSQVRAVIGGVLSGKLTTKAGAVALQGYNTLLKAAKVELDIREQSELIERMEELESMLERQNNGRSYGRV
;
A
#
# COMPACT_ATOMS: atom_id res chain seq x y z
N MET A 1 -27.99 -17.80 13.13
CA MET A 1 -26.99 -17.41 12.09
C MET A 1 -26.33 -18.65 11.52
N ALA A 2 -26.34 -18.83 10.20
CA ALA A 2 -25.71 -19.98 9.55
C ALA A 2 -24.18 -19.83 9.50
N LYS A 3 -23.44 -20.95 9.58
CA LYS A 3 -21.98 -20.96 9.37
C LYS A 3 -21.66 -21.02 7.88
N CYS A 4 -20.52 -20.47 7.48
CA CYS A 4 -20.06 -20.52 6.11
C CYS A 4 -19.92 -21.97 5.60
N ALA A 5 -20.49 -22.25 4.42
CA ALA A 5 -20.48 -23.56 3.77
C ALA A 5 -19.11 -23.97 3.17
N PHE A 6 -18.12 -23.07 3.16
CA PHE A 6 -16.81 -23.34 2.57
C PHE A 6 -16.01 -24.39 3.36
N ILE A 7 -15.45 -25.37 2.64
CA ILE A 7 -14.55 -26.40 3.18
C ILE A 7 -13.10 -26.02 2.84
N LYS A 8 -12.26 -25.91 3.86
CA LYS A 8 -10.84 -25.58 3.70
C LYS A 8 -10.07 -26.74 3.06
N PRO A 9 -8.88 -26.49 2.50
CA PRO A 9 -8.02 -27.55 1.97
C PRO A 9 -7.70 -28.68 2.98
N GLY A 10 -7.71 -28.37 4.29
CA GLY A 10 -7.54 -29.35 5.36
C GLY A 10 -8.81 -30.15 5.74
N GLY A 11 -9.89 -30.07 4.96
CA GLY A 11 -11.15 -30.78 5.20
C GLY A 11 -12.10 -30.12 6.22
N ASP A 12 -11.60 -29.19 7.03
CA ASP A 12 -12.42 -28.47 8.02
C ASP A 12 -13.29 -27.38 7.39
N ARG A 13 -14.52 -27.23 7.90
CA ARG A 13 -15.42 -26.13 7.53
C ARG A 13 -14.91 -24.78 8.05
N CYS A 14 -15.15 -23.72 7.29
CA CYS A 14 -14.91 -22.35 7.73
C CYS A 14 -15.70 -22.03 9.02
N LYS A 15 -15.01 -21.44 10.00
CA LYS A 15 -15.62 -21.11 11.31
C LYS A 15 -16.37 -19.77 11.31
N ALA A 16 -16.29 -18.99 10.23
CA ALA A 16 -16.94 -17.70 10.11
C ALA A 16 -18.44 -17.84 9.86
N THR A 17 -19.20 -16.85 10.31
CA THR A 17 -20.64 -16.73 10.05
C THR A 17 -20.88 -16.38 8.58
N ALA A 18 -21.88 -17.02 7.97
CA ALA A 18 -22.32 -16.68 6.63
C ALA A 18 -22.98 -15.29 6.61
N THR A 19 -22.83 -14.57 5.51
CA THR A 19 -23.48 -13.26 5.34
C THR A 19 -24.98 -13.45 5.20
N GLU A 20 -25.80 -12.51 5.70
CA GLU A 20 -27.26 -12.60 5.61
C GLU A 20 -27.74 -12.79 4.16
N GLY A 21 -28.54 -13.84 3.94
CA GLY A 21 -29.02 -14.21 2.60
C GLY A 21 -28.05 -15.03 1.74
N TYR A 22 -26.89 -15.45 2.28
CA TYR A 22 -25.88 -16.23 1.56
C TYR A 22 -25.36 -17.42 2.38
N ASP A 23 -24.89 -18.46 1.70
CA ASP A 23 -24.28 -19.64 2.34
C ASP A 23 -22.81 -19.44 2.73
N HIS A 24 -22.17 -18.39 2.23
CA HIS A 24 -20.75 -18.11 2.43
C HIS A 24 -20.53 -16.83 3.25
N CYS A 25 -19.44 -16.79 4.02
CA CYS A 25 -18.99 -15.56 4.65
C CYS A 25 -18.37 -14.61 3.61
N TYR A 26 -18.18 -13.35 3.98
CA TYR A 26 -17.51 -12.35 3.13
C TYR A 26 -16.20 -12.88 2.51
N GLY A 27 -15.40 -13.64 3.26
CA GLY A 27 -14.12 -14.19 2.78
C GLY A 27 -14.22 -15.28 1.70
N HIS A 28 -15.34 -16.00 1.60
CA HIS A 28 -15.52 -17.14 0.69
C HIS A 28 -16.62 -16.94 -0.36
N ARG A 29 -17.24 -15.75 -0.41
CA ARG A 29 -18.22 -15.40 -1.42
C ARG A 29 -17.57 -15.29 -2.81
N PRO A 30 -17.95 -16.09 -3.82
CA PRO A 30 -17.33 -16.04 -5.15
C PRO A 30 -17.54 -14.71 -5.86
N ASP A 31 -18.73 -14.12 -5.72
CA ASP A 31 -19.13 -12.85 -6.32
C ASP A 31 -18.32 -11.65 -5.80
N LEU A 32 -17.86 -11.71 -4.55
CA LEU A 32 -17.01 -10.67 -3.94
C LEU A 32 -15.50 -10.94 -4.11
N ALA A 33 -15.10 -11.95 -4.89
CA ALA A 33 -13.69 -12.32 -5.03
C ALA A 33 -12.85 -11.18 -5.63
N GLU A 34 -13.40 -10.46 -6.62
CA GLU A 34 -12.71 -9.33 -7.24
C GLU A 34 -12.61 -8.13 -6.29
N GLU A 35 -13.68 -7.82 -5.56
CA GLU A 35 -13.68 -6.77 -4.54
C GLU A 35 -12.64 -7.06 -3.46
N ARG A 36 -12.59 -8.29 -2.94
CA ARG A 36 -11.56 -8.71 -1.96
C ARG A 36 -10.15 -8.56 -2.52
N ARG A 37 -9.93 -8.88 -3.80
CA ARG A 37 -8.63 -8.69 -4.47
C ARG A 37 -8.24 -7.22 -4.55
N ARG A 38 -9.17 -6.33 -4.90
CA ARG A 38 -8.94 -4.88 -4.91
C ARG A 38 -8.66 -4.35 -3.50
N ASN A 39 -9.45 -4.76 -2.51
CA ASN A 39 -9.28 -4.36 -1.11
C ASN A 39 -7.95 -4.85 -0.51
N ALA A 40 -7.53 -6.08 -0.81
CA ALA A 40 -6.23 -6.61 -0.38
C ALA A 40 -5.06 -5.83 -1.02
N SER A 41 -5.18 -5.48 -2.30
CA SER A 41 -4.21 -4.63 -3.00
C SER A 41 -4.13 -3.23 -2.37
N LYS A 42 -5.28 -2.61 -2.06
CA LYS A 42 -5.35 -1.32 -1.35
C LYS A 42 -4.75 -1.39 0.06
N GLY A 43 -5.02 -2.47 0.82
CA GLY A 43 -4.46 -2.70 2.15
C GLY A 43 -2.94 -2.88 2.15
N GLY A 44 -2.40 -3.62 1.18
CA GLY A 44 -0.95 -3.76 0.97
C GLY A 44 -0.28 -2.43 0.61
N ARG A 45 -0.97 -1.56 -0.13
CA ARG A 45 -0.51 -0.22 -0.54
C ARG A 45 -0.70 0.88 0.51
N ARG A 46 -1.62 0.77 1.46
CA ARG A 46 -1.86 1.83 2.48
C ARG A 46 -1.26 1.53 3.85
N GLY A 47 -1.17 0.26 4.25
CA GLY A 47 -0.75 -0.10 5.63
C GLY A 47 0.01 -1.42 5.80
N GLY A 48 0.32 -2.15 4.73
CA GLY A 48 1.00 -3.45 4.81
C GLY A 48 2.53 -3.37 5.00
N ARG A 49 3.16 -4.56 5.11
CA ARG A 49 4.62 -4.79 5.28
C ARG A 49 5.55 -4.12 4.24
N GLY A 50 5.01 -3.50 3.18
CA GLY A 50 5.76 -2.72 2.18
C GLY A 50 5.89 -1.24 2.52
N ARG A 51 6.08 -0.88 3.81
CA ARG A 51 6.25 0.51 4.23
C ARG A 51 7.72 0.96 4.09
N PRO A 52 8.01 2.04 3.34
CA PRO A 52 9.36 2.60 3.17
C PRO A 52 9.99 3.17 4.46
N ALA A 53 9.25 3.18 5.57
CA ALA A 53 9.78 3.56 6.88
C ALA A 53 10.97 2.69 7.33
N SER A 54 11.00 1.41 6.92
CA SER A 54 12.12 0.51 7.23
C SER A 54 13.39 0.89 6.49
N GLU A 55 13.27 1.28 5.22
CA GLU A 55 14.40 1.62 4.35
C GLU A 55 15.02 2.97 4.71
N ILE A 56 14.19 3.99 4.97
CA ILE A 56 14.68 5.30 5.46
C ILE A 56 15.39 5.14 6.80
N SER A 57 14.86 4.31 7.71
CA SER A 57 15.51 4.04 8.99
C SER A 57 16.88 3.38 8.80
N LYS A 58 16.98 2.42 7.87
CA LYS A 58 18.24 1.75 7.52
C LYS A 58 19.25 2.74 6.92
N LEU A 59 18.85 3.57 5.97
CA LEU A 59 19.70 4.61 5.38
C LEU A 59 20.22 5.59 6.45
N LYS A 60 19.34 6.04 7.37
CA LYS A 60 19.74 6.90 8.49
C LYS A 60 20.80 6.24 9.37
N SER A 61 20.66 4.95 9.67
CA SER A 61 21.64 4.22 10.48
C SER A 61 23.01 4.13 9.80
N GLN A 62 23.02 3.88 8.49
CA GLN A 62 24.23 3.78 7.68
C GLN A 62 24.94 5.13 7.53
N VAL A 63 24.20 6.21 7.31
CA VAL A 63 24.73 7.58 7.28
C VAL A 63 25.40 7.95 8.60
N ARG A 64 24.75 7.64 9.74
CA ARG A 64 25.35 7.87 11.07
C ARG A 64 26.63 7.06 11.27
N ALA A 65 26.68 5.83 10.77
CA ALA A 65 27.89 5.00 10.85
C ALA A 65 29.06 5.61 10.08
N VAL A 66 28.82 6.16 8.89
CA VAL A 66 29.86 6.88 8.12
C VAL A 66 30.33 8.13 8.87
N ILE A 67 29.41 8.93 9.40
CA ILE A 67 29.74 10.13 10.18
C ILE A 67 30.61 9.74 11.39
N GLY A 68 30.21 8.73 12.16
CA GLY A 68 30.99 8.21 13.28
C GLY A 68 32.36 7.66 12.86
N GLY A 69 32.44 7.01 11.69
CA GLY A 69 33.70 6.55 11.12
C GLY A 69 34.67 7.69 10.78
N VAL A 70 34.16 8.80 10.24
CA VAL A 70 34.98 10.00 9.96
C VAL A 70 35.42 10.68 11.26
N LEU A 71 34.49 10.88 12.20
CA LEU A 71 34.79 11.53 13.49
C LEU A 71 35.79 10.74 14.35
N SER A 72 35.77 9.41 14.26
CA SER A 72 36.71 8.53 14.98
C SER A 72 38.04 8.33 14.25
N GLY A 73 38.22 8.92 13.05
CA GLY A 73 39.42 8.72 12.22
C GLY A 73 39.49 7.34 11.53
N LYS A 74 38.49 6.47 11.70
CA LYS A 74 38.40 5.16 11.02
C LYS A 74 38.16 5.29 9.52
N LEU A 75 37.55 6.39 9.08
CA LEU A 75 37.34 6.74 7.68
C LEU A 75 38.02 8.07 7.38
N THR A 76 38.63 8.16 6.20
CA THR A 76 39.14 9.43 5.70
C THR A 76 37.97 10.35 5.33
N THR A 77 38.18 11.66 5.42
CA THR A 77 37.20 12.66 5.01
C THR A 77 36.78 12.49 3.54
N LYS A 78 37.74 12.15 2.66
CA LYS A 78 37.47 11.87 1.25
C LYS A 78 36.58 10.64 1.05
N ALA A 79 36.86 9.53 1.74
CA ALA A 79 36.02 8.34 1.66
C ALA A 79 34.62 8.58 2.24
N GLY A 80 34.54 9.30 3.37
CA GLY A 80 33.27 9.70 3.97
C GLY A 80 32.42 10.58 3.03
N ALA A 81 33.03 11.54 2.34
CA ALA A 81 32.34 12.40 1.39
C ALA A 81 31.74 11.61 0.22
N VAL A 82 32.51 10.70 -0.39
CA VAL A 82 32.03 9.84 -1.50
C VAL A 82 30.89 8.91 -1.01
N ALA A 83 31.03 8.32 0.18
CA ALA A 83 29.98 7.49 0.74
C ALA A 83 28.67 8.28 0.97
N LEU A 84 28.75 9.48 1.53
CA LEU A 84 27.59 10.35 1.75
C LEU A 84 26.94 10.81 0.43
N GLN A 85 27.72 11.02 -0.64
CA GLN A 85 27.18 11.26 -1.97
C GLN A 85 26.34 10.07 -2.47
N GLY A 86 26.87 8.85 -2.33
CA GLY A 86 26.12 7.62 -2.65
C GLY A 86 24.83 7.49 -1.85
N TYR A 87 24.88 7.72 -0.53
CA TYR A 87 23.68 7.71 0.32
C TYR A 87 22.66 8.78 -0.05
N ASN A 88 23.11 9.97 -0.49
CA ASN A 88 22.20 11.01 -0.96
C ASN A 88 21.49 10.58 -2.26
N THR A 89 22.19 9.90 -3.16
CA THR A 89 21.57 9.32 -4.37
C THR A 89 20.51 8.28 -4.00
N LEU A 90 20.79 7.39 -3.03
CA LEU A 90 19.83 6.40 -2.55
C LEU A 90 18.60 7.05 -1.90
N LEU A 91 18.80 8.09 -1.07
CA LEU A 91 17.70 8.85 -0.47
C LEU A 91 16.81 9.49 -1.53
N LYS A 92 17.40 10.04 -2.59
CA LYS A 92 16.64 10.62 -3.71
C LYS A 92 15.84 9.56 -4.46
N ALA A 93 16.42 8.40 -4.72
CA ALA A 93 15.71 7.29 -5.36
C ALA A 93 14.51 6.82 -4.52
N ALA A 94 14.72 6.59 -3.22
CA ALA A 94 13.66 6.22 -2.29
C ALA A 94 12.55 7.28 -2.19
N LYS A 95 12.91 8.58 -2.29
CA LYS A 95 11.93 9.66 -2.37
C LYS A 95 11.11 9.59 -3.66
N VAL A 96 11.74 9.37 -4.81
CA VAL A 96 11.02 9.26 -6.09
C VAL A 96 10.02 8.11 -6.06
N GLU A 97 10.38 6.96 -5.49
CA GLU A 97 9.46 5.83 -5.35
C GLU A 97 8.26 6.15 -4.45
N LEU A 98 8.50 6.89 -3.36
CA LEU A 98 7.46 7.41 -2.48
C LEU A 98 6.52 8.37 -3.20
N ASP A 99 7.09 9.35 -3.90
CA ASP A 99 6.35 10.38 -4.63
C ASP A 99 5.48 9.73 -5.73
N ILE A 100 6.01 8.75 -6.47
CA ILE A 100 5.24 7.99 -7.49
C ILE A 100 4.03 7.29 -6.85
N ARG A 101 4.21 6.66 -5.69
CA ARG A 101 3.13 5.96 -4.99
C ARG A 101 2.06 6.92 -4.48
N GLU A 102 2.47 8.04 -3.89
CA GLU A 102 1.56 9.09 -3.43
C GLU A 102 0.79 9.71 -4.60
N GLN A 103 1.47 10.04 -5.69
CA GLN A 103 0.85 10.53 -6.91
C GLN A 103 -0.15 9.54 -7.49
N SER A 104 0.21 8.25 -7.55
CA SER A 104 -0.69 7.21 -8.05
C SER A 104 -1.97 7.09 -7.20
N GLU A 105 -1.86 7.23 -5.88
CA GLU A 105 -3.01 7.22 -4.98
C GLU A 105 -3.88 8.47 -5.14
N LEU A 106 -3.27 9.63 -5.35
CA LEU A 106 -3.99 10.86 -5.62
C LEU A 106 -4.74 10.78 -6.96
N ILE A 107 -4.10 10.26 -8.00
CA ILE A 107 -4.72 10.03 -9.32
C ILE A 107 -5.93 9.10 -9.18
N GLU A 108 -5.79 7.95 -8.50
CA GLU A 108 -6.91 7.01 -8.30
C GLU A 108 -8.10 7.70 -7.60
N ARG A 109 -7.83 8.55 -6.60
CA ARG A 109 -8.89 9.31 -5.90
C ARG A 109 -9.53 10.38 -6.80
N MET A 110 -8.76 11.01 -7.67
CA MET A 110 -9.29 11.98 -8.64
C MET A 110 -10.21 11.28 -9.64
N GLU A 111 -9.80 10.16 -10.21
CA GLU A 111 -10.61 9.37 -11.15
C GLU A 111 -11.92 8.88 -10.50
N GLU A 112 -11.87 8.45 -9.23
CA GLU A 112 -13.07 8.08 -8.46
C GLU A 112 -14.03 9.28 -8.31
N LEU A 113 -13.51 10.47 -7.99
CA LEU A 113 -14.31 11.69 -7.83
C LEU A 113 -14.92 12.16 -9.16
N GLU A 114 -14.14 12.15 -10.24
CA GLU A 114 -14.59 12.49 -11.60
C GLU A 114 -15.73 11.55 -12.03
N SER A 115 -15.56 10.25 -11.82
CA SER A 115 -16.60 9.25 -12.10
C SER A 115 -17.89 9.49 -11.31
N MET A 116 -17.79 9.91 -10.05
CA MET A 116 -18.96 10.23 -9.22
C MET A 116 -19.68 11.48 -9.73
N LEU A 117 -18.94 12.51 -10.13
CA LEU A 117 -19.50 13.74 -10.69
C LEU A 117 -20.20 13.50 -12.04
N GLU A 118 -19.61 12.69 -12.91
CA GLU A 118 -20.23 12.30 -14.19
C GLU A 118 -21.56 11.57 -13.97
N ARG A 119 -21.61 10.63 -13.02
CA ARG A 119 -22.86 9.94 -12.65
C ARG A 119 -23.91 10.92 -12.12
N GLN A 120 -23.50 11.89 -11.30
CA GLN A 120 -24.41 12.91 -10.76
C GLN A 120 -24.95 13.85 -11.85
N ASN A 121 -24.11 14.25 -12.80
CA ASN A 121 -24.50 15.12 -13.92
C ASN A 121 -25.43 14.39 -14.90
N ASN A 122 -25.15 13.13 -15.22
CA ASN A 122 -26.03 12.30 -16.05
C ASN A 122 -27.40 12.07 -15.38
N GLY A 123 -27.45 11.91 -14.05
CA GLY A 123 -28.71 11.81 -13.31
C GLY A 123 -29.53 13.12 -13.28
N ARG A 124 -28.88 14.29 -13.32
CA ARG A 124 -29.54 15.60 -13.39
C ARG A 124 -30.06 15.95 -14.79
N SER A 125 -29.49 15.39 -15.85
CA SER A 125 -29.93 15.65 -17.23
C SER A 125 -31.29 15.01 -17.56
N TYR A 126 -31.69 13.95 -16.83
CA TYR A 126 -32.97 13.26 -17.05
C TYR A 126 -34.17 13.90 -16.32
N GLY A 127 -33.94 14.91 -15.48
CA GLY A 127 -34.95 15.58 -14.66
C GLY A 127 -35.38 16.97 -15.15
N ARG A 128 -35.04 17.35 -16.39
CA ARG A 128 -35.46 18.61 -17.01
C ARG A 128 -36.42 18.31 -18.16
N VAL A 129 -37.68 18.04 -17.82
CA VAL A 129 -38.83 18.06 -18.73
C VAL A 129 -39.73 19.20 -18.29
#